data_AF-A0A4V3GX41-F1
#
_entry.id   AF-A0A4V3GX41-F1
#
_cell.length_a   1.000
_cell.length_b   1.000
_cell.length_c   1.000
_cell.angle_alpha   90.00
_cell.angle_beta   90.00
_cell.angle_gamma   90.00
#
_symmetry.space_group_name_H-M   'P 1'
#
loop_
_entity.id
_entity.type
_entity.pdbx_description
1 polymer ?
#
loop_
_entity_poly.entity_id
_entity_poly.type
_entity_poly.pdbx_seq_one_letter_code
_entity_poly.pdbx_strand_id
1 'polypeptide(L)'
;MSFTPADIYNKKFKKTLRGYDTQEVDDYLDLIGVYYEEVISENDNLRLEVEGLKSQLEDYQEKEYAIEEKMNKAEEVVKTREVTAEKEAEFIIREAELKARDIIQNAKLESKKIEQAAQNKAEEKYKQYNKLSNVERLTKIRLKQFLESHLEMLEDDNVDLQAIKEELEFVEED
;
A
#
# COMPACT_ATOMS: atom_id res chain seq x y z
N MET A 1 53.27 49.69 13.58
CA MET A 1 54.47 49.68 14.45
C MET A 1 55.06 51.08 14.44
N SER A 2 55.76 51.49 15.51
CA SER A 2 56.35 52.85 15.66
C SER A 2 57.84 52.92 15.29
N PHE A 3 58.42 51.83 14.77
CA PHE A 3 59.83 51.72 14.43
C PHE A 3 59.94 51.00 13.08
N THR A 4 60.68 51.60 12.15
CA THR A 4 60.85 51.15 10.76
C THR A 4 62.31 50.81 10.50
N PRO A 5 62.64 50.03 9.46
CA PRO A 5 64.03 49.83 9.04
C PRO A 5 64.77 51.17 8.84
N ALA A 6 64.08 52.17 8.27
CA ALA A 6 64.62 53.52 8.12
C ALA A 6 64.98 54.20 9.45
N ASP A 7 64.29 53.88 10.54
CA ASP A 7 64.62 54.40 11.88
C ASP A 7 65.89 53.74 12.45
N ILE A 8 66.24 52.53 11.99
CA ILE A 8 67.46 51.81 12.33
C ILE A 8 68.64 52.42 11.57
N TYR A 9 68.51 52.58 10.25
CA TYR A 9 69.55 53.18 9.39
C TYR A 9 69.84 54.65 9.75
N ASN A 10 68.83 55.43 10.15
CA ASN A 10 69.00 56.85 10.48
C ASN A 10 69.36 57.11 11.95
N LYS A 11 69.63 56.07 12.75
CA LYS A 11 69.87 56.21 14.18
C LYS A 11 71.23 56.86 14.46
N LYS A 12 71.22 58.02 15.12
CA LYS A 12 72.44 58.69 15.58
C LYS A 12 72.72 58.45 17.06
N PHE A 13 73.91 57.97 17.38
CA PHE A 13 74.38 57.76 18.76
C PHE A 13 75.28 58.91 19.23
N LYS A 14 75.26 59.20 20.54
CA LYS A 14 76.17 60.18 21.15
C LYS A 14 77.56 59.55 21.34
N LYS A 15 78.63 60.28 21.01
CA LYS A 15 80.01 59.84 21.20
C LYS A 15 80.46 60.06 22.65
N THR A 16 81.17 59.10 23.24
CA THR A 16 81.74 59.16 24.60
C THR A 16 83.18 58.63 24.60
N LEU A 17 84.00 59.04 25.59
CA LEU A 17 85.46 58.80 25.63
C LEU A 17 85.87 57.30 25.71
N ARG A 18 84.92 56.40 26.03
CA ARG A 18 85.09 54.94 26.08
C ARG A 18 83.84 54.24 25.50
N GLY A 19 83.48 54.57 24.27
CA GLY A 19 82.35 53.97 23.55
C GLY A 19 82.75 52.81 22.64
N TYR A 20 81.75 52.15 22.05
CA TYR A 20 81.93 51.17 20.98
C TYR A 20 82.51 51.82 19.71
N ASP A 21 83.16 51.03 18.86
CA ASP A 21 83.60 51.48 17.54
C ASP A 21 82.39 51.83 16.68
N THR A 22 82.38 53.04 16.13
CA THR A 22 81.28 53.52 15.29
C THR A 22 81.12 52.71 14.01
N GLN A 23 82.22 52.24 13.41
CA GLN A 23 82.17 51.49 12.15
C GLN A 23 81.54 50.11 12.38
N GLU A 24 81.96 49.42 13.44
CA GLU A 24 81.43 48.10 13.81
C GLU A 24 79.94 48.18 14.20
N VAL A 25 79.54 49.27 14.87
CA VAL A 25 78.13 49.52 15.20
C VAL A 25 77.31 49.81 13.95
N ASP A 26 77.81 50.63 13.02
CA ASP A 26 77.12 50.93 11.77
C ASP A 26 76.94 49.67 10.90
N ASP A 27 77.99 48.86 10.73
CA ASP A 27 77.93 47.59 9.99
C ASP A 27 76.92 46.60 10.63
N TYR A 28 76.81 46.59 11.97
CA TYR A 28 75.84 45.76 12.69
C TYR A 28 74.40 46.29 12.55
N LEU A 29 74.22 47.62 12.54
CA LEU A 29 72.91 48.24 12.31
C LEU A 29 72.41 48.01 10.89
N ASP A 30 73.28 47.99 9.89
CA ASP A 30 72.94 47.62 8.52
C ASP A 30 72.43 46.18 8.45
N LEU A 31 73.14 45.25 9.12
CA LEU A 31 72.70 43.86 9.21
C LEU A 31 71.34 43.72 9.92
N ILE A 32 71.14 44.42 11.04
CA ILE A 32 69.84 44.45 11.73
C ILE A 32 68.76 45.03 10.81
N GLY A 33 69.06 46.09 10.06
CA GLY A 33 68.13 46.71 9.12
C GLY A 33 67.60 45.72 8.08
N VAL A 34 68.51 44.94 7.47
CA VAL A 34 68.15 43.89 6.49
C VAL A 34 67.28 42.80 7.12
N TYR A 35 67.69 42.23 8.27
CA TYR A 35 66.88 41.22 8.94
C TYR A 35 65.51 41.76 9.40
N TYR A 36 65.44 43.04 9.78
CA TYR A 36 64.18 43.66 10.19
C TYR A 36 63.23 43.82 9.00
N GLU A 37 63.75 44.16 7.81
CA GLU A 37 62.97 44.16 6.56
C GLU A 37 62.43 42.77 6.21
N GLU A 38 63.27 41.73 6.30
CA GLU A 38 62.86 40.35 6.06
C GLU A 38 61.74 39.92 7.00
N VAL A 39 61.88 40.20 8.30
CA VAL A 39 60.86 39.87 9.31
C VAL A 39 59.55 40.63 9.07
N ILE A 40 59.61 41.90 8.66
CA ILE A 40 58.40 42.66 8.31
C ILE A 40 57.71 42.03 7.09
N SER A 41 58.47 41.72 6.04
CA SER A 41 57.92 41.12 4.82
C SER A 41 57.32 39.74 5.10
N GLU A 42 57.98 38.91 5.90
CA GLU A 42 57.46 37.62 6.33
C GLU A 42 56.18 37.79 7.17
N ASN A 43 56.15 38.77 8.08
CA ASN A 43 54.95 39.05 8.89
C ASN A 43 53.76 39.45 8.02
N ASP A 44 53.98 40.29 7.01
CA ASP A 44 52.94 40.73 6.09
C ASP A 44 52.44 39.56 5.22
N ASN A 45 53.35 38.71 4.72
CA ASN A 45 52.99 37.50 3.99
C ASN A 45 52.17 36.52 4.84
N LEU A 46 52.60 36.27 6.08
CA LEU A 46 51.89 35.41 7.03
C LEU A 46 50.51 35.98 7.37
N ARG A 47 50.37 37.31 7.50
CA ARG A 47 49.06 37.94 7.72
C ARG A 47 48.11 37.73 6.56
N LEU A 48 48.59 37.89 5.33
CA LEU A 48 47.80 37.65 4.12
C LEU A 48 47.38 36.17 4.03
N GLU A 49 48.28 35.25 4.34
CA GLU A 49 47.96 33.82 4.37
C GLU A 49 46.90 33.50 5.44
N VAL A 50 47.05 34.03 6.65
CA VAL A 50 46.07 33.85 7.74
C VAL A 50 44.70 34.41 7.36
N GLU A 51 44.66 35.56 6.69
CA GLU A 51 43.40 36.15 6.22
C GLU A 51 42.74 35.29 5.13
N GLY A 52 43.53 34.77 4.18
CA GLY A 52 43.06 33.82 3.17
C GLY A 52 42.53 32.51 3.76
N LEU A 53 43.24 31.95 4.74
CA LEU A 53 42.81 30.73 5.44
C LEU A 53 41.53 30.94 6.25
N LYS A 54 41.38 32.10 6.89
CA LYS A 54 40.15 32.45 7.61
C LYS A 54 38.95 32.54 6.68
N SER A 55 39.09 33.20 5.53
CA SER A 55 38.02 33.29 4.54
C SER A 55 37.62 31.90 4.01
N GLN A 56 38.59 31.02 3.74
CA GLN A 56 38.27 29.64 3.34
C GLN A 56 37.57 28.87 4.46
N LEU A 57 37.95 29.07 5.72
CA LEU A 57 37.31 28.43 6.85
C LEU A 57 35.84 28.87 6.99
N GLU A 58 35.56 30.16 6.84
CA GLU A 58 34.19 30.70 6.84
C GLU A 58 33.35 30.08 5.70
N ASP A 59 33.88 30.01 4.47
CA ASP A 59 33.24 29.34 3.34
C ASP A 59 32.93 27.86 3.63
N TYR A 60 33.85 27.15 4.29
CA TYR A 60 33.64 25.75 4.66
C TYR A 60 32.57 25.61 5.74
N GLN A 61 32.56 26.48 6.74
CA GLN A 61 31.54 26.49 7.80
C GLN A 61 30.14 26.77 7.23
N GLU A 62 30.01 27.72 6.29
CA GLU A 62 28.74 27.97 5.61
C GLU A 62 28.25 26.76 4.80
N LYS A 63 29.16 26.09 4.09
CA LYS A 63 28.84 24.86 3.35
C LYS A 63 28.46 23.71 4.27
N GLU A 64 29.16 23.54 5.38
CA GLU A 64 28.86 22.54 6.40
C GLU A 64 27.46 22.78 6.97
N TYR A 65 27.14 24.01 7.37
CA TYR A 65 25.81 24.38 7.85
C TYR A 65 24.72 24.08 6.80
N ALA A 66 24.96 24.42 5.54
CA ALA A 66 24.00 24.14 4.46
C ALA A 66 23.81 22.63 4.22
N ILE A 67 24.85 21.81 4.41
CA ILE A 67 24.77 20.35 4.32
C ILE A 67 23.98 19.79 5.50
N GLU A 68 24.26 20.23 6.73
CA GLU A 68 23.53 19.82 7.92
C GLU A 68 22.04 20.16 7.82
N GLU A 69 21.71 21.37 7.38
CA GLU A 69 20.32 21.78 7.17
C GLU A 69 19.60 20.89 6.14
N LYS A 70 20.27 20.58 5.02
CA LYS A 70 19.73 19.68 4.00
C LYS A 70 19.58 18.25 4.50
N MET A 71 20.54 17.75 5.29
CA MET A 71 20.48 16.41 5.88
C MET A 71 19.29 16.30 6.84
N ASN A 72 19.13 17.27 7.72
CA ASN A 72 18.02 17.31 8.67
C ASN A 72 16.65 17.34 7.96
N LYS A 73 16.53 18.15 6.90
CA LYS A 73 15.32 18.17 6.06
C LYS A 73 15.09 16.83 5.36
N ALA A 74 16.14 16.19 4.84
CA ALA A 74 16.03 14.88 4.21
C ALA A 74 15.56 13.80 5.22
N GLU A 75 16.09 13.80 6.44
CA GLU A 75 15.64 12.90 7.50
C GLU A 75 14.17 13.11 7.88
N GLU A 76 13.73 14.37 7.98
CA GLU A 76 12.33 14.70 8.26
C GLU A 76 11.40 14.20 7.13
N VAL A 77 11.81 14.39 5.88
CA VAL A 77 11.07 13.89 4.70
C VAL A 77 11.00 12.37 4.70
N VAL A 78 12.07 11.66 5.06
CA VAL A 78 12.05 10.19 5.15
C VAL A 78 11.08 9.74 6.24
N LYS A 79 11.17 10.29 7.45
CA LYS A 79 10.29 9.94 8.57
C LYS A 79 8.82 10.20 8.26
N THR A 80 8.51 11.37 7.68
CA THR A 80 7.13 11.71 7.30
C THR A 80 6.62 10.79 6.21
N ARG A 81 7.45 10.45 5.22
CA ARG A 81 7.06 9.54 4.13
C ARG A 81 6.81 8.12 4.60
N GLU A 82 7.58 7.60 5.55
CA GLU A 82 7.32 6.29 6.18
C GLU A 82 5.95 6.28 6.86
N VAL A 83 5.68 7.26 7.73
CA VAL A 83 4.40 7.35 8.44
C VAL A 83 3.21 7.54 7.49
N THR A 84 3.37 8.32 6.42
CA THR A 84 2.33 8.49 5.40
C THR A 84 2.08 7.19 4.64
N ALA A 85 3.14 6.49 4.22
CA ALA A 85 3.02 5.22 3.52
C ALA A 85 2.35 4.13 4.37
N GLU A 86 2.68 4.06 5.67
CA GLU A 86 2.02 3.15 6.61
C GLU A 86 0.51 3.45 6.73
N LYS A 87 0.14 4.71 6.93
CA LYS A 87 -1.27 5.12 7.01
C LYS A 87 -2.04 4.84 5.73
N GLU A 88 -1.41 5.07 4.57
CA GLU A 88 -2.03 4.82 3.28
C GLU A 88 -2.20 3.32 3.04
N ALA A 89 -1.22 2.49 3.41
CA ALA A 89 -1.32 1.04 3.36
C ALA A 89 -2.45 0.52 4.27
N GLU A 90 -2.53 1.00 5.52
CA GLU A 90 -3.61 0.66 6.44
C GLU A 90 -4.99 1.06 5.89
N PHE A 91 -5.07 2.24 5.25
CA PHE A 91 -6.30 2.72 4.62
C PHE A 91 -6.73 1.81 3.47
N ILE A 92 -5.80 1.45 2.56
CA ILE A 92 -6.07 0.55 1.43
C ILE A 92 -6.55 -0.82 1.93
N ILE A 93 -5.89 -1.38 2.94
CA ILE A 93 -6.29 -2.66 3.54
C ILE A 93 -7.69 -2.57 4.11
N ARG A 94 -7.98 -1.53 4.91
CA ARG A 94 -9.30 -1.32 5.50
C ARG A 94 -10.39 -1.16 4.45
N GLU A 95 -10.12 -0.40 3.39
CA GLU A 95 -11.08 -0.21 2.29
C GLU A 95 -11.34 -1.53 1.54
N ALA A 96 -10.29 -2.30 1.28
CA ALA A 96 -10.40 -3.62 0.66
C ALA A 96 -11.21 -4.60 1.52
N GLU A 97 -10.96 -4.62 2.83
CA GLU A 97 -11.72 -5.44 3.78
C GLU A 97 -13.21 -5.06 3.83
N LEU A 98 -13.53 -3.76 3.82
CA LEU A 98 -14.91 -3.28 3.78
C LEU A 98 -15.62 -3.70 2.49
N LYS A 99 -14.96 -3.53 1.34
CA LYS A 99 -15.49 -3.97 0.03
C LYS A 99 -15.69 -5.48 0.00
N ALA A 100 -14.72 -6.26 0.48
CA ALA A 100 -14.82 -7.71 0.54
C ALA A 100 -15.99 -8.16 1.43
N ARG A 101 -16.16 -7.51 2.59
CA ARG A 101 -17.28 -7.80 3.50
C ARG A 101 -18.62 -7.51 2.84
N ASP A 102 -18.75 -6.38 2.16
CA ASP A 102 -19.97 -6.01 1.45
C ASP A 102 -20.30 -7.03 0.34
N ILE A 103 -19.31 -7.40 -0.48
CA ILE A 103 -19.48 -8.44 -1.52
C ILE A 103 -19.96 -9.76 -0.91
N ILE A 104 -19.33 -10.23 0.16
CA ILE A 104 -19.71 -11.49 0.82
C ILE A 104 -21.12 -11.40 1.40
N GLN A 105 -21.47 -10.27 2.01
CA GLN A 105 -22.80 -10.07 2.57
C GLN A 105 -23.88 -10.08 1.48
N ASN A 106 -23.65 -9.36 0.38
CA ASN A 106 -24.56 -9.31 -0.75
C ASN A 106 -24.70 -10.69 -1.41
N ALA A 107 -23.59 -11.42 -1.62
CA ALA A 107 -23.62 -12.78 -2.14
C ALA A 107 -24.41 -13.74 -1.23
N LYS A 108 -24.24 -13.64 0.10
CA LYS A 108 -25.02 -14.44 1.06
C LYS A 108 -26.50 -14.12 1.02
N LEU A 109 -26.86 -12.85 0.92
CA LEU A 109 -28.26 -12.42 0.82
C LEU A 109 -28.91 -12.96 -0.46
N GLU A 110 -28.23 -12.85 -1.60
CA GLU A 110 -28.71 -13.38 -2.87
C GLU A 110 -28.81 -14.91 -2.85
N SER A 111 -27.81 -15.61 -2.30
CA SER A 111 -27.85 -17.07 -2.11
C SER A 111 -29.09 -17.50 -1.32
N LYS A 112 -29.37 -16.81 -0.20
CA LYS A 112 -30.53 -17.09 0.64
C LYS A 112 -31.85 -16.85 -0.10
N LYS A 113 -31.94 -15.81 -0.92
CA LYS A 113 -33.13 -15.56 -1.77
C LYS A 113 -33.33 -16.68 -2.79
N ILE A 114 -32.27 -17.13 -3.44
CA ILE A 114 -32.31 -18.22 -4.42
C ILE A 114 -32.74 -19.53 -3.75
N GLU A 115 -32.14 -19.86 -2.61
CA GLU A 115 -32.51 -21.05 -1.81
C GLU A 115 -33.99 -21.01 -1.41
N GLN A 116 -34.46 -19.87 -0.91
CA GLN A 116 -35.86 -19.73 -0.50
C GLN A 116 -36.82 -19.83 -1.71
N ALA A 117 -36.46 -19.25 -2.85
CA ALA A 117 -37.25 -19.38 -4.07
C ALA A 117 -37.27 -20.83 -4.59
N ALA A 118 -36.15 -21.55 -4.51
CA ALA A 118 -36.07 -22.96 -4.86
C ALA A 118 -36.91 -23.83 -3.92
N GLN A 119 -36.84 -23.57 -2.61
CA GLN A 119 -37.64 -24.26 -1.60
C GLN A 119 -39.15 -24.06 -1.82
N ASN A 120 -39.58 -22.83 -2.07
CA ASN A 120 -40.99 -22.52 -2.34
C ASN A 120 -41.47 -23.25 -3.60
N LYS A 121 -40.69 -23.23 -4.69
CA LYS A 121 -41.00 -23.97 -5.93
C LYS A 121 -41.07 -25.48 -5.69
N ALA A 122 -40.17 -26.03 -4.89
CA ALA A 122 -40.18 -27.45 -4.54
C ALA A 122 -41.44 -27.81 -3.74
N GLU A 123 -41.84 -26.98 -2.78
CA GLU A 123 -43.07 -27.17 -2.00
C GLU A 123 -44.32 -27.10 -2.88
N GLU A 124 -44.38 -26.15 -3.81
CA GLU A 124 -45.46 -26.06 -4.79
C GLU A 124 -45.54 -27.31 -5.67
N LYS A 125 -44.39 -27.80 -6.18
CA LYS A 125 -44.33 -29.03 -6.96
C LYS A 125 -44.78 -30.24 -6.15
N TYR A 126 -44.38 -30.33 -4.89
CA TYR A 126 -44.82 -31.40 -3.99
C TYR A 126 -46.34 -31.37 -3.75
N LYS A 127 -46.92 -30.17 -3.55
CA LYS A 127 -48.38 -29.98 -3.45
C LYS A 127 -49.10 -30.40 -4.73
N GLN A 128 -48.58 -30.05 -5.90
CA GLN A 128 -49.14 -30.46 -7.20
C GLN A 128 -49.07 -31.97 -7.36
N TYR A 129 -47.93 -32.58 -7.05
CA TYR A 129 -47.74 -34.04 -7.08
C TYR A 129 -48.76 -34.76 -6.20
N ASN A 130 -48.93 -34.34 -4.94
CA ASN A 130 -49.88 -34.95 -4.03
C ASN A 130 -51.34 -34.82 -4.51
N LYS A 131 -51.71 -33.68 -5.11
CA LYS A 131 -53.03 -33.52 -5.73
C LYS A 131 -53.22 -34.51 -6.88
N LEU A 132 -52.25 -34.61 -7.78
CA LEU A 132 -52.31 -35.50 -8.94
C LEU A 132 -52.36 -36.97 -8.51
N SER A 133 -51.52 -37.37 -7.55
CA SER A 133 -51.49 -38.72 -6.98
C SER A 133 -52.82 -39.10 -6.34
N ASN A 134 -53.46 -38.16 -5.62
CA ASN A 134 -54.80 -38.38 -5.07
C ASN A 134 -55.86 -38.56 -6.16
N VAL A 135 -55.82 -37.75 -7.22
CA VAL A 135 -56.74 -37.91 -8.36
C VAL A 135 -56.52 -39.25 -9.04
N GLU A 136 -55.28 -39.63 -9.33
CA GLU A 136 -54.93 -40.93 -9.91
C GLU A 136 -55.49 -42.08 -9.06
N ARG A 137 -55.25 -42.05 -7.74
CA ARG A 137 -55.75 -43.06 -6.80
C ARG A 137 -57.27 -43.17 -6.81
N LEU A 138 -57.98 -42.03 -6.73
CA LEU A 138 -59.44 -42.00 -6.73
C LEU A 138 -60.02 -42.50 -8.06
N THR A 139 -59.41 -42.13 -9.19
CA THR A 139 -59.82 -42.61 -10.51
C THR A 139 -59.64 -44.12 -10.63
N LYS A 140 -58.51 -44.68 -10.17
CA LYS A 140 -58.30 -46.14 -10.14
C LYS A 140 -59.37 -46.86 -9.32
N ILE A 141 -59.70 -46.34 -8.14
CA ILE A 141 -60.75 -46.91 -7.28
C ILE A 141 -62.11 -46.87 -7.99
N ARG A 142 -62.50 -45.73 -8.55
CA ARG A 142 -63.78 -45.57 -9.26
C ARG A 142 -63.88 -46.48 -10.49
N LEU A 143 -62.80 -46.59 -11.27
CA LEU A 143 -62.77 -47.46 -12.44
C LEU A 143 -62.93 -48.93 -12.02
N LYS A 144 -62.25 -49.35 -10.95
CA LYS A 144 -62.40 -50.69 -10.40
C LYS A 144 -63.85 -50.97 -9.97
N GLN A 145 -64.47 -50.06 -9.22
CA GLN A 145 -65.87 -50.18 -8.79
C GLN A 145 -66.84 -50.24 -9.98
N PHE A 146 -66.60 -49.42 -11.00
CA PHE A 146 -67.41 -49.43 -12.22
C PHE A 146 -67.31 -50.75 -12.98
N LEU A 147 -66.10 -51.32 -13.09
CA LEU A 147 -65.91 -52.63 -13.72
C LEU A 147 -66.54 -53.75 -12.89
N GLU A 148 -66.39 -53.71 -11.56
CA GLU A 148 -67.04 -54.66 -10.65
C GLU A 148 -68.56 -54.61 -10.78
N SER A 149 -69.16 -53.42 -10.86
CA SER A 149 -70.62 -53.31 -11.04
C SER A 149 -71.10 -53.85 -12.39
N HIS A 150 -70.33 -53.65 -13.47
CA HIS A 150 -70.68 -54.20 -14.79
C HIS A 150 -70.51 -55.72 -14.84
N LEU A 151 -69.53 -56.26 -14.13
CA LEU A 151 -69.38 -57.71 -13.98
C LEU A 151 -70.54 -58.30 -13.19
N GLU A 152 -70.93 -57.68 -12.08
CA GLU A 152 -72.08 -58.11 -11.28
C GLU A 152 -73.37 -58.09 -12.10
N MET A 153 -73.62 -57.05 -12.91
CA MET A 153 -74.78 -57.01 -13.82
C MET A 153 -74.77 -58.15 -14.84
N LEU A 154 -73.61 -58.54 -15.37
CA LEU A 154 -73.48 -59.67 -16.30
C LEU A 154 -73.61 -61.04 -15.62
N GLU A 155 -73.37 -61.11 -14.30
CA GLU A 155 -73.57 -62.32 -13.50
C GLU A 155 -75.03 -62.46 -13.01
N ASP A 156 -75.73 -61.34 -12.80
CA ASP A 156 -77.12 -61.27 -12.31
C ASP A 156 -78.15 -61.37 -13.45
N ASP A 157 -77.82 -60.81 -14.63
CA ASP A 157 -78.43 -61.26 -15.87
C ASP A 157 -78.04 -62.73 -15.99
N ASN A 158 -79.00 -63.63 -15.77
CA ASN A 158 -78.84 -65.07 -15.95
C ASN A 158 -78.65 -65.30 -17.46
N VAL A 159 -77.47 -64.93 -17.96
CA VAL A 159 -77.03 -65.12 -19.34
C VAL A 159 -76.88 -66.61 -19.47
N ASP A 160 -77.94 -67.23 -19.96
CA ASP A 160 -77.93 -68.61 -20.36
C ASP A 160 -76.96 -68.72 -21.55
N LEU A 161 -75.68 -68.93 -21.22
CA LEU A 161 -74.60 -69.16 -22.16
C LEU A 161 -74.87 -70.36 -23.07
N GLN A 162 -75.84 -71.21 -22.70
CA GLN A 162 -76.32 -72.32 -23.50
C GLN A 162 -77.33 -71.86 -24.56
N ALA A 163 -78.27 -70.98 -24.20
CA ALA A 163 -79.21 -70.36 -25.15
C ALA A 163 -78.53 -69.46 -26.19
N ILE A 164 -77.50 -68.69 -25.80
CA ILE A 164 -76.74 -67.84 -26.74
C ILE A 164 -75.89 -68.69 -27.71
N LYS A 165 -75.39 -69.85 -27.27
CA LYS A 165 -74.68 -70.79 -28.15
C LYS A 165 -75.62 -71.44 -29.17
N GLU A 166 -76.85 -71.79 -28.76
CA GLU A 166 -77.86 -72.32 -29.68
C GLU A 166 -78.31 -71.28 -30.71
N GLU A 167 -78.44 -69.99 -30.34
CA GLU A 167 -78.73 -68.90 -31.31
C GLU A 167 -77.56 -68.63 -32.27
N LEU A 168 -76.31 -68.81 -31.85
CA LEU A 168 -75.14 -68.64 -32.72
C LEU A 168 -74.93 -69.82 -33.68
N GLU A 169 -75.23 -71.06 -33.27
CA GLU A 169 -75.21 -72.23 -34.17
C GLU A 169 -76.34 -72.16 -35.22
N PHE A 170 -77.50 -71.60 -34.88
CA PHE A 170 -78.60 -71.41 -35.84
C PHE A 170 -78.30 -70.34 -36.92
N VAL A 171 -77.40 -69.40 -36.65
CA VAL A 171 -77.01 -68.34 -37.60
C VAL A 171 -75.88 -68.81 -38.54
N GLU A 172 -75.18 -69.91 -38.23
CA GLU A 172 -74.18 -70.51 -39.13
C GLU A 172 -74.77 -71.54 -40.11
N GLU A 173 -76.03 -71.98 -39.95
CA GLU A 173 -76.69 -72.96 -40.83
C GLU A 173 -77.69 -72.37 -41.87
N ASP A 174 -77.89 -71.05 -41.94
CA ASP A 174 -78.70 -70.37 -42.97
C ASP A 174 -77.86 -69.47 -43.93
#